data_AF-A0A2P7TMP1-F1
#
_entry.id   AF-A0A2P7TMP1-F1
#
_cell.length_a   1.000
_cell.length_b   1.000
_cell.length_c   1.000
_cell.angle_alpha   90.00
_cell.angle_beta   90.00
_cell.angle_gamma   90.00
#
_symmetry.space_group_name_H-M   'P 1'
#
loop_
_entity.id
_entity.type
_entity.pdbx_description
1 polymer ?
#
loop_
_entity_poly.entity_id
_entity_poly.type
_entity_poly.pdbx_seq_one_letter_code
_entity_poly.pdbx_strand_id
1 'polypeptide(L)'
;MSDIAMCQKKFIVHLVVLLLSMRSRVNYLMLYCYGKYSEKSYHTPGVGYFWSGCAGSVKWGLELSALAIGDIENQTALHYHARQTEWQKGTESLQIWYAKQLCSGALELQQMTKILTADAFFSKKPFVDMVCAAGRFTFVSRLQHNSYLRYAYTGEQKPDRGRCKAYGGKIDLSNLDTAILPSLKRMTMKLFM
;
A
#
# COMPACT_ATOMS: atom_id res chain seq x y z
N MET A 1 15.38 -33.30 -31.57
CA MET A 1 15.11 -32.74 -30.22
C MET A 1 15.35 -33.81 -29.13
N SER A 2 16.52 -34.46 -29.10
CA SER A 2 16.84 -35.50 -28.10
C SER A 2 17.23 -34.91 -26.73
N ASP A 3 17.73 -33.68 -26.70
CA ASP A 3 18.43 -33.13 -25.52
C ASP A 3 17.55 -32.28 -24.59
N ILE A 4 16.23 -32.33 -24.79
CA ILE A 4 15.27 -31.52 -24.03
C ILE A 4 14.42 -32.44 -23.13
N ALA A 5 14.33 -32.08 -21.84
CA ALA A 5 13.56 -32.84 -20.86
C ALA A 5 12.07 -32.91 -21.25
N MET A 6 11.38 -33.98 -20.86
CA MET A 6 9.99 -34.22 -21.26
C MET A 6 9.04 -33.08 -20.80
N CYS A 7 9.25 -32.53 -19.61
CA CYS A 7 8.48 -31.39 -19.11
C CYS A 7 8.71 -30.11 -19.93
N GLN A 8 9.94 -29.86 -20.36
CA GLN A 8 10.29 -28.71 -21.21
C GLN A 8 9.65 -28.85 -22.60
N LYS A 9 9.67 -30.05 -23.19
CA LYS A 9 8.97 -30.33 -24.47
C LYS A 9 7.47 -30.04 -24.37
N LYS A 10 6.81 -30.54 -23.32
CA LYS A 10 5.37 -30.28 -23.08
C LYS A 10 5.07 -28.78 -22.93
N PHE A 11 5.92 -28.07 -22.18
CA PHE A 11 5.77 -26.62 -21.99
C PHE A 11 5.96 -25.85 -23.30
N ILE A 12 6.98 -26.17 -24.09
CA ILE A 12 7.25 -25.52 -25.38
C ILE A 12 6.09 -25.75 -26.35
N VAL A 13 5.59 -26.98 -26.49
CA VAL A 13 4.45 -27.28 -27.36
C VAL A 13 3.23 -26.48 -26.94
N HIS A 14 2.92 -26.45 -25.64
CA HIS A 14 1.84 -25.63 -25.11
C HIS A 14 2.03 -24.15 -25.42
N LEU A 15 3.23 -23.60 -25.17
CA LEU A 15 3.55 -22.20 -25.40
C LEU A 15 3.35 -21.83 -26.88
N VAL A 16 3.84 -22.66 -27.80
CA VAL A 16 3.70 -22.44 -29.25
C VAL A 16 2.22 -22.44 -29.67
N VAL A 17 1.43 -23.42 -29.22
CA VAL A 17 -0.01 -23.48 -29.52
C VAL A 17 -0.73 -22.25 -28.97
N LEU A 18 -0.39 -21.84 -27.75
CA LEU A 18 -0.98 -20.67 -27.10
C LEU A 18 -0.64 -19.37 -27.85
N LEU A 19 0.63 -19.19 -28.24
CA LEU A 19 1.10 -18.04 -29.02
C LEU A 19 0.38 -17.94 -30.36
N LEU A 20 0.14 -19.07 -31.04
CA LEU A 20 -0.57 -19.11 -32.32
C LEU A 20 -2.09 -18.89 -32.17
N SER A 21 -2.65 -19.21 -30.99
CA SER A 21 -4.08 -19.04 -30.71
C SER A 21 -4.44 -17.60 -30.32
N MET A 22 -3.47 -16.82 -29.82
CA MET A 22 -3.71 -15.44 -29.44
C MET A 22 -3.61 -14.51 -30.65
N ARG A 23 -4.66 -13.71 -30.86
CA ARG A 23 -4.80 -12.81 -32.02
C ARG A 23 -4.10 -11.45 -31.85
N SER A 24 -3.49 -11.19 -30.70
CA SER A 24 -2.93 -9.88 -30.30
C SER A 24 -1.51 -10.00 -29.77
N ARG A 25 -0.87 -8.87 -29.42
CA ARG A 25 0.47 -8.83 -28.82
C ARG A 25 0.48 -9.68 -27.55
N VAL A 26 1.43 -10.59 -27.50
CA VAL A 26 1.56 -11.52 -26.37
C VAL A 26 2.36 -10.88 -25.26
N ASN A 27 1.78 -10.82 -24.07
CA ASN A 27 2.51 -10.55 -22.83
C ASN A 27 2.36 -11.74 -21.87
N TYR A 28 3.23 -11.79 -20.85
CA TYR A 28 3.23 -12.88 -19.87
C TYR A 28 1.90 -13.01 -19.11
N LEU A 29 1.19 -11.90 -18.93
CA LEU A 29 -0.12 -11.87 -18.26
C LEU A 29 -1.21 -12.57 -19.10
N MET A 30 -1.20 -12.36 -20.42
CA MET A 30 -2.07 -13.08 -21.37
C MET A 30 -1.73 -14.58 -21.39
N LEU A 31 -0.44 -14.92 -21.34
CA LEU A 31 0.00 -16.33 -21.29
C LEU A 31 -0.52 -17.05 -20.06
N TYR A 32 -0.59 -16.37 -18.91
CA TYR A 32 -1.22 -16.93 -17.72
C TYR A 32 -2.74 -17.05 -17.86
N CYS A 33 -3.44 -15.99 -18.27
CA CYS A 33 -4.91 -16.00 -18.35
C CYS A 33 -5.47 -17.06 -19.30
N TYR A 34 -4.79 -17.32 -20.42
CA TYR A 34 -5.23 -18.28 -21.44
C TYR A 34 -4.45 -19.60 -21.43
N GLY A 35 -3.39 -19.67 -20.64
CA GLY A 35 -2.51 -20.84 -20.56
C GLY A 35 -2.89 -21.83 -19.48
N LYS A 36 -2.37 -23.05 -19.60
CA LYS A 36 -2.60 -24.14 -18.65
C LYS A 36 -1.64 -24.15 -17.46
N TYR A 37 -0.61 -23.31 -17.46
CA TYR A 37 0.43 -23.32 -16.44
C TYR A 37 0.35 -22.09 -15.51
N SER A 38 1.01 -22.18 -14.35
CA SER A 38 1.06 -21.08 -13.38
C SER A 38 1.99 -19.94 -13.83
N GLU A 39 1.81 -18.75 -13.27
CA GLU A 39 2.68 -17.56 -13.50
C GLU A 39 4.17 -17.87 -13.27
N LYS A 40 4.47 -18.74 -12.29
CA LYS A 40 5.83 -19.22 -12.01
C LYS A 40 6.44 -19.92 -13.23
N SER A 41 5.65 -20.74 -13.91
CA SER A 41 6.07 -21.50 -15.09
C SER A 41 6.29 -20.59 -16.30
N TYR A 42 5.58 -19.47 -16.37
CA TYR A 42 5.78 -18.46 -17.41
C TYR A 42 6.86 -17.43 -17.07
N HIS A 43 7.56 -17.54 -15.94
CA HIS A 43 8.57 -16.58 -15.49
C HIS A 43 8.06 -15.12 -15.50
N THR A 44 6.80 -14.92 -15.12
CA THR A 44 6.20 -13.57 -15.11
C THR A 44 6.96 -12.69 -14.09
N PRO A 45 7.43 -11.49 -14.45
CA PRO A 45 8.04 -10.56 -13.50
C PRO A 45 7.09 -10.26 -12.34
N GLY A 46 7.61 -9.92 -11.15
CA GLY A 46 6.78 -9.52 -10.01
C GLY A 46 6.04 -10.66 -9.28
N VAL A 47 6.24 -11.93 -9.66
CA VAL A 47 5.72 -13.07 -8.91
C VAL A 47 6.46 -13.24 -7.57
N GLY A 48 5.70 -13.53 -6.54
CA GLY A 48 6.23 -13.66 -5.19
C GLY A 48 5.26 -14.27 -4.22
N TYR A 49 5.64 -14.27 -2.95
CA TYR A 49 4.79 -14.72 -1.85
C TYR A 49 4.05 -13.51 -1.25
N PHE A 50 2.73 -13.52 -1.37
CA PHE A 50 1.85 -12.44 -0.91
C PHE A 50 0.74 -12.98 0.00
N TRP A 51 0.28 -12.16 0.94
CA TRP A 51 -0.82 -12.55 1.83
C TRP A 51 -2.14 -12.57 1.07
N SER A 52 -2.85 -13.71 1.09
CA SER A 52 -4.21 -13.82 0.56
C SER A 52 -5.22 -13.69 1.70
N GLY A 53 -6.04 -12.65 1.65
CA GLY A 53 -7.13 -12.46 2.62
C GLY A 53 -8.14 -13.61 2.59
N CYS A 54 -8.52 -14.09 1.40
CA CYS A 54 -9.46 -15.20 1.25
C CYS A 54 -8.90 -16.54 1.76
N ALA A 55 -7.61 -16.79 1.55
CA ALA A 55 -6.98 -18.04 1.97
C ALA A 55 -6.38 -17.98 3.39
N GLY A 56 -6.40 -16.82 4.06
CA GLY A 56 -5.81 -16.61 5.38
C GLY A 56 -4.34 -17.03 5.49
N SER A 57 -3.61 -17.01 4.37
CA SER A 57 -2.25 -17.55 4.28
C SER A 57 -1.47 -16.87 3.17
N VAL A 58 -0.14 -16.93 3.28
CA VAL A 58 0.77 -16.45 2.24
C VAL A 58 0.72 -17.43 1.07
N LYS A 59 0.44 -16.93 -0.13
CA LYS A 59 0.36 -17.70 -1.37
C LYS A 59 1.35 -17.16 -2.39
N TRP A 60 1.81 -18.05 -3.26
CA TRP A 60 2.58 -17.65 -4.44
C TRP A 60 1.65 -17.07 -5.50
N GLY A 61 2.00 -15.93 -6.08
CA GLY A 61 1.25 -15.33 -7.19
C GLY A 61 1.73 -13.91 -7.50
N LEU A 62 0.89 -13.17 -8.22
CA LEU A 62 1.03 -11.73 -8.45
C LEU A 62 0.30 -10.90 -7.41
N GLU A 63 0.85 -9.72 -7.14
CA GLU A 63 0.18 -8.67 -6.39
C GLU A 63 -0.23 -7.55 -7.36
N LEU A 64 -1.46 -7.06 -7.18
CA LEU A 64 -2.03 -5.97 -7.93
C LEU A 64 -2.34 -4.81 -6.98
N SER A 65 -1.73 -3.66 -7.24
CA SER A 65 -2.14 -2.38 -6.66
C SER A 65 -3.39 -1.88 -7.39
N ALA A 66 -4.44 -1.56 -6.64
CA ALA A 66 -5.70 -1.10 -7.21
C ALA A 66 -6.14 0.22 -6.57
N LEU A 67 -6.64 1.12 -7.41
CA LEU A 67 -7.30 2.36 -7.05
C LEU A 67 -8.78 2.27 -7.45
N ALA A 68 -9.62 2.75 -6.55
CA ALA A 68 -11.05 2.86 -6.77
C ALA A 68 -11.50 4.30 -6.45
N ILE A 69 -12.51 4.76 -7.17
CA ILE A 69 -13.20 6.01 -6.89
C ILE A 69 -14.41 5.67 -6.03
N GLY A 70 -14.45 6.22 -4.83
CA GLY A 70 -15.61 6.11 -3.94
C GLY A 70 -16.60 7.23 -4.24
N ASP A 71 -17.80 6.85 -4.65
CA ASP A 71 -18.97 7.72 -4.66
C ASP A 71 -19.66 7.64 -3.30
N ILE A 72 -19.64 8.76 -2.58
CA ILE A 72 -20.18 8.85 -1.21
C ILE A 72 -21.71 8.88 -1.25
N GLU A 73 -22.31 9.53 -2.25
CA GLU A 73 -23.76 9.69 -2.36
C GLU A 73 -24.43 8.36 -2.68
N ASN A 74 -23.86 7.64 -3.64
CA ASN A 74 -24.36 6.32 -4.04
C ASN A 74 -23.83 5.18 -3.16
N GLN A 75 -22.90 5.48 -2.23
CA GLN A 75 -22.25 4.49 -1.35
C GLN A 75 -21.58 3.35 -2.13
N THR A 76 -21.04 3.66 -3.31
CA THR A 76 -20.43 2.68 -4.22
C THR A 76 -18.98 3.01 -4.49
N ALA A 77 -18.15 1.99 -4.68
CA ALA A 77 -16.78 2.15 -5.15
C ALA A 77 -16.64 1.59 -6.57
N LEU A 78 -16.14 2.41 -7.48
CA LEU A 78 -15.89 2.04 -8.87
C LEU A 78 -14.40 1.79 -9.07
N HIS A 79 -14.05 0.68 -9.72
CA HIS A 79 -12.66 0.41 -10.07
C HIS A 79 -12.17 1.46 -11.06
N TYR A 80 -11.05 2.11 -10.75
CA TYR A 80 -10.47 3.14 -11.61
C TYR A 80 -9.20 2.64 -12.30
N HIS A 81 -8.28 2.08 -11.53
CA HIS A 81 -7.00 1.67 -12.06
C HIS A 81 -6.45 0.46 -11.30
N ALA A 82 -5.90 -0.52 -12.02
CA ALA A 82 -5.12 -1.60 -11.46
C ALA A 82 -3.76 -1.65 -12.15
N ARG A 83 -2.72 -1.80 -11.35
CA ARG A 83 -1.36 -1.99 -11.85
C ARG A 83 -0.67 -3.09 -11.07
N GLN A 84 0.01 -3.96 -11.80
CA GLN A 84 0.85 -4.99 -11.20
C GLN A 84 1.98 -4.37 -10.39
N THR A 85 2.19 -4.92 -9.19
CA THR A 85 3.27 -4.48 -8.32
C THR A 85 4.53 -5.26 -8.60
N GLU A 86 5.49 -4.57 -9.22
CA GLU A 86 6.81 -5.11 -9.54
C GLU A 86 7.85 -4.67 -8.50
N TRP A 87 7.45 -4.64 -7.23
CA TRP A 87 8.32 -4.23 -6.14
C TRP A 87 9.43 -5.26 -5.87
N GLN A 88 10.67 -4.78 -5.78
CA GLN A 88 11.83 -5.63 -5.51
C GLN A 88 12.35 -5.44 -4.08
N LYS A 89 12.46 -6.54 -3.35
CA LYS A 89 12.97 -6.55 -1.97
C LYS A 89 14.40 -5.99 -1.92
N GLY A 90 14.64 -5.05 -0.99
CA GLY A 90 15.95 -4.44 -0.76
C GLY A 90 16.17 -3.10 -1.46
N THR A 91 15.22 -2.63 -2.27
CA THR A 91 15.28 -1.30 -2.90
C THR A 91 14.73 -0.23 -1.95
N GLU A 92 13.42 -0.19 -1.79
CA GLU A 92 12.70 0.72 -0.90
C GLU A 92 11.60 -0.03 -0.14
N SER A 93 10.94 0.62 0.83
CA SER A 93 9.79 -0.01 1.45
C SER A 93 8.63 -0.09 0.45
N LEU A 94 7.84 -1.15 0.56
CA LEU A 94 6.68 -1.37 -0.31
C LEU A 94 5.70 -0.18 -0.27
N GLN A 95 5.55 0.46 0.90
CA GLN A 95 4.72 1.66 1.02
C GLN A 95 5.28 2.83 0.21
N ILE A 96 6.59 3.10 0.29
CA ILE A 96 7.21 4.19 -0.48
C ILE A 96 7.04 3.93 -1.98
N TRP A 97 7.18 2.67 -2.41
CA TRP A 97 6.93 2.28 -3.80
C TRP A 97 5.49 2.61 -4.24
N TYR A 98 4.47 2.24 -3.45
CA TYR A 98 3.08 2.62 -3.75
C TYR A 98 2.87 4.13 -3.79
N ALA A 99 3.47 4.87 -2.84
CA ALA A 99 3.38 6.32 -2.83
C ALA A 99 3.99 6.94 -4.09
N LYS A 100 5.11 6.42 -4.61
CA LYS A 100 5.68 6.87 -5.88
C LYS A 100 4.75 6.61 -7.05
N GLN A 101 4.09 5.46 -7.09
CA GLN A 101 3.10 5.16 -8.14
C GLN A 101 1.94 6.16 -8.10
N LEU A 102 1.37 6.40 -6.91
CA LEU A 102 0.33 7.42 -6.70
C LEU A 102 0.79 8.82 -7.13
N CYS A 103 1.99 9.23 -6.73
CA CYS A 103 2.54 10.54 -7.06
C CYS A 103 2.77 10.72 -8.57
N SER A 104 3.12 9.65 -9.30
CA SER A 104 3.33 9.72 -10.75
C SER A 104 2.06 10.08 -11.54
N GLY A 105 0.88 9.67 -11.06
CA GLY A 105 -0.43 9.98 -11.64
C GLY A 105 -1.22 11.02 -10.86
N ALA A 106 -0.61 11.74 -9.90
CA ALA A 106 -1.35 12.55 -8.94
C ALA A 106 -2.15 13.68 -9.59
N LEU A 107 -1.64 14.31 -10.66
CA LEU A 107 -2.32 15.42 -11.34
C LEU A 107 -3.65 14.98 -11.95
N GLU A 108 -3.71 13.81 -12.58
CA GLU A 108 -4.94 13.26 -13.17
C GLU A 108 -5.92 12.85 -12.06
N LEU A 109 -5.43 12.18 -11.02
CA LEU A 109 -6.25 11.77 -9.87
C LEU A 109 -6.87 12.96 -9.13
N GLN A 110 -6.13 14.07 -9.01
CA GLN A 110 -6.57 15.31 -8.38
C GLN A 110 -7.71 16.02 -9.12
N GLN A 111 -7.88 15.77 -10.42
CA GLN A 111 -9.01 16.32 -11.18
C GLN A 111 -10.34 15.72 -10.69
N MET A 112 -10.32 14.49 -10.16
CA MET A 112 -11.49 13.79 -9.67
C MET A 112 -11.69 13.99 -8.17
N THR A 113 -10.64 13.84 -7.37
CA THR A 113 -10.74 13.96 -5.90
C THR A 113 -9.46 14.49 -5.29
N LYS A 114 -9.59 15.23 -4.19
CA LYS A 114 -8.46 15.64 -3.34
C LYS A 114 -8.32 14.77 -2.10
N ILE A 115 -9.23 13.81 -1.89
CA ILE A 115 -9.22 12.94 -0.72
C ILE A 115 -8.71 11.57 -1.15
N LEU A 116 -7.65 11.10 -0.50
CA LEU A 116 -7.16 9.74 -0.68
C LEU A 116 -7.49 8.95 0.58
N THR A 117 -8.26 7.88 0.42
CA THR A 117 -8.59 6.98 1.52
C THR A 117 -7.84 5.67 1.40
N ALA A 118 -7.22 5.21 2.49
CA ALA A 118 -6.52 3.94 2.51
C ALA A 118 -6.65 3.22 3.86
N ASP A 119 -6.27 1.95 3.90
CA ASP A 119 -6.30 1.16 5.12
C ASP A 119 -5.21 1.56 6.13
N ALA A 120 -5.16 0.86 7.26
CA ALA A 120 -4.16 1.11 8.30
C ALA A 120 -2.73 0.67 7.95
N PHE A 121 -2.54 -0.14 6.90
CA PHE A 121 -1.22 -0.52 6.43
C PHE A 121 -0.47 0.69 5.86
N PHE A 122 -1.18 1.61 5.20
CA PHE A 122 -0.63 2.84 4.63
C PHE A 122 -0.40 3.97 5.64
N SER A 123 -0.88 3.84 6.88
CA SER A 123 -0.76 4.83 7.95
C SER A 123 0.64 4.93 8.58
N LYS A 124 1.67 4.93 7.74
CA LYS A 124 3.08 5.10 8.13
C LYS A 124 3.58 6.44 7.65
N LYS A 125 4.32 7.14 8.52
CA LYS A 125 4.82 8.50 8.27
C LYS A 125 5.47 8.69 6.89
N PRO A 126 6.39 7.82 6.41
CA PRO A 126 7.00 8.01 5.09
C PRO A 126 6.00 8.02 3.94
N PHE A 127 4.97 7.18 4.00
CA PHE A 127 3.91 7.13 2.99
C PHE A 127 3.05 8.38 3.03
N VAL A 128 2.55 8.72 4.23
CA VAL A 128 1.66 9.88 4.44
C VAL A 128 2.37 11.18 4.06
N ASP A 129 3.62 11.35 4.49
CA ASP A 129 4.40 12.54 4.16
C ASP A 129 4.56 12.69 2.64
N MET A 130 4.88 11.61 1.91
CA MET A 130 5.01 11.67 0.45
C MET A 130 3.69 12.00 -0.25
N VAL A 131 2.60 11.34 0.12
CA VAL A 131 1.28 11.55 -0.49
C VAL A 131 0.78 12.97 -0.21
N CYS A 132 0.93 13.47 1.01
CA CYS A 132 0.50 14.81 1.38
C CYS A 132 1.40 15.89 0.75
N ALA A 133 2.72 15.69 0.71
CA ALA A 133 3.67 16.68 0.20
C ALA A 133 3.70 16.75 -1.33
N ALA A 134 3.83 15.61 -2.01
CA ALA A 134 3.94 15.54 -3.46
C ALA A 134 2.57 15.51 -4.16
N GLY A 135 1.55 14.96 -3.48
CA GLY A 135 0.24 14.70 -4.06
C GLY A 135 -0.88 15.64 -3.59
N ARG A 136 -0.64 16.64 -2.75
CA ARG A 136 -1.66 17.57 -2.18
C ARG A 136 -2.97 16.89 -1.71
N PHE A 137 -2.96 15.58 -1.48
CA PHE A 137 -4.14 14.84 -1.09
C PHE A 137 -4.36 15.03 0.40
N THR A 138 -5.60 15.18 0.79
CA THR A 138 -6.01 14.98 2.17
C THR A 138 -6.10 13.48 2.39
N PHE A 139 -5.12 12.94 3.11
CA PHE A 139 -5.05 11.52 3.40
C PHE A 139 -5.94 11.14 4.57
N VAL A 140 -6.85 10.21 4.35
CA VAL A 140 -7.77 9.68 5.36
C VAL A 140 -7.52 8.19 5.51
N SER A 141 -7.20 7.75 6.73
CA SER A 141 -7.00 6.34 7.00
C SER A 141 -7.29 5.99 8.44
N ARG A 142 -7.45 4.69 8.70
CA ARG A 142 -7.43 4.16 10.07
C ARG A 142 -5.99 4.10 10.57
N LEU A 143 -5.75 4.34 11.85
CA LEU A 143 -4.46 4.05 12.45
C LEU A 143 -4.33 2.54 12.74
N GLN A 144 -3.10 2.03 12.82
CA GLN A 144 -2.87 0.65 13.22
C GLN A 144 -3.33 0.44 14.66
N HIS A 145 -3.86 -0.74 14.99
CA HIS A 145 -4.37 -1.08 16.32
C HIS A 145 -3.38 -0.79 17.47
N ASN A 146 -2.07 -0.93 17.21
CA ASN A 146 -1.00 -0.64 18.18
C ASN A 146 -0.52 0.82 18.16
N SER A 147 -1.27 1.74 17.55
CA SER A 147 -0.94 3.16 17.53
C SER A 147 -1.55 3.84 18.75
N TYR A 148 -0.76 4.62 19.47
CA TYR A 148 -1.21 5.39 20.61
C TYR A 148 -0.55 6.76 20.62
N LEU A 149 -1.25 7.72 21.21
CA LEU A 149 -0.76 9.08 21.36
C LEU A 149 0.23 9.16 22.52
N ARG A 150 1.24 10.01 22.38
CA ARG A 150 2.21 10.32 23.44
C ARG A 150 2.39 11.83 23.53
N TYR A 151 2.63 12.32 24.74
CA TYR A 151 3.03 13.71 24.93
C TYR A 151 4.42 13.95 24.32
N ALA A 152 4.68 15.17 23.85
CA ALA A 152 6.04 15.59 23.55
C ALA A 152 6.83 15.67 24.86
N TYR A 153 8.09 15.22 24.85
CA TYR A 153 8.93 15.31 26.05
C TYR A 153 9.52 16.71 26.18
N THR A 154 9.17 17.41 27.26
CA THR A 154 9.62 18.79 27.55
C THR A 154 10.59 18.89 28.74
N GLY A 155 10.93 17.76 29.37
CA GLY A 155 11.85 17.72 30.51
C GLY A 155 13.33 17.78 30.12
N GLU A 156 14.20 17.77 31.13
CA GLU A 156 15.65 17.78 30.93
C GLU A 156 16.11 16.57 30.11
N GLN A 157 16.98 16.84 29.15
CA GLN A 157 17.61 15.82 28.32
C GLN A 157 18.81 15.24 29.07
N LYS A 158 19.05 13.93 28.92
CA LYS A 158 20.24 13.32 29.50
C LYS A 158 21.48 13.90 28.82
N PRO A 159 22.54 14.23 29.58
CA PRO A 159 23.80 14.74 29.03
C PRO A 159 24.61 13.66 28.30
N ASP A 160 24.20 12.39 28.42
CA ASP A 160 24.87 11.24 27.80
C ASP A 160 24.84 11.28 26.27
N ARG A 161 25.84 10.61 25.67
CA ARG A 161 25.93 10.44 24.22
C ARG A 161 24.85 9.47 23.74
N GLY A 162 23.73 10.00 23.26
CA GLY A 162 22.59 9.23 22.75
C GLY A 162 21.54 10.09 22.07
N ARG A 163 20.50 9.46 21.50
CA ARG A 163 19.39 10.18 20.87
C ARG A 163 18.55 10.89 21.94
N CYS A 164 18.35 12.20 21.79
CA CYS A 164 17.46 12.97 22.65
C CYS A 164 16.06 12.35 22.73
N LYS A 165 15.48 12.36 23.93
CA LYS A 165 14.15 11.82 24.17
C LYS A 165 13.11 12.78 23.58
N ALA A 166 12.37 12.30 22.59
CA ALA A 166 11.33 13.08 21.91
C ALA A 166 9.93 12.91 22.52
N TYR A 167 9.64 11.75 23.12
CA TYR A 167 8.28 11.39 23.57
C TYR A 167 8.22 11.13 25.08
N GLY A 168 7.22 11.73 25.73
CA GLY A 168 6.85 11.53 27.12
C GLY A 168 5.93 10.32 27.32
N GLY A 169 5.05 10.41 28.32
CA GLY A 169 4.06 9.37 28.64
C GLY A 169 3.01 9.15 27.54
N LYS A 170 2.30 8.02 27.61
CA LYS A 170 1.11 7.76 26.79
C LYS A 170 0.01 8.74 27.19
N ILE A 171 -0.70 9.28 26.21
CA ILE A 171 -1.86 10.12 26.46
C ILE A 171 -3.04 9.22 26.82
N ASP A 172 -3.64 9.47 27.97
CA ASP A 172 -4.94 8.95 28.33
C ASP A 172 -6.01 9.98 27.93
N LEU A 173 -6.95 9.58 27.08
CA LEU A 173 -8.01 10.47 26.60
C LEU A 173 -9.06 10.75 27.69
N SER A 174 -9.18 9.87 28.68
CA SER A 174 -10.10 10.05 29.81
C SER A 174 -9.53 11.02 30.86
N ASN A 175 -8.20 11.09 30.97
CA ASN A 175 -7.51 11.92 31.93
C ASN A 175 -6.36 12.68 31.24
N LEU A 176 -6.73 13.78 30.57
CA LEU A 176 -5.82 14.59 29.78
C LEU A 176 -5.00 15.53 30.67
N ASP A 177 -3.69 15.56 30.46
CA ASP A 177 -2.81 16.54 31.08
C ASP A 177 -2.95 17.89 30.34
N THR A 178 -3.84 18.71 30.87
CA THR A 178 -4.14 20.04 30.31
C THR A 178 -3.02 21.06 30.51
N ALA A 179 -1.96 20.75 31.29
CA ALA A 179 -0.78 21.61 31.38
C ALA A 179 0.06 21.56 30.09
N ILE A 180 0.10 20.40 29.43
CA ILE A 180 0.88 20.18 28.20
C ILE A 180 0.09 20.55 26.94
N LEU A 181 -1.25 20.45 26.98
CA LEU A 181 -2.15 20.77 25.85
C LEU A 181 -3.06 21.97 26.15
N PRO A 182 -2.52 23.20 26.24
CA PRO A 182 -3.30 24.38 26.61
C PRO A 182 -4.39 24.73 25.58
N SER A 183 -4.25 24.30 24.33
CA SER A 183 -5.27 24.47 23.28
C SER A 183 -6.56 23.66 23.53
N LEU A 184 -6.47 22.50 24.20
CA LEU A 184 -7.64 21.67 24.51
C LEU A 184 -8.51 22.24 25.63
N LYS A 185 -7.96 23.07 26.53
CA LYS A 185 -8.75 23.77 27.55
C LYS A 185 -9.86 24.64 26.95
N ARG A 186 -9.67 25.18 25.73
CA ARG A 186 -10.68 26.02 25.06
C ARG A 186 -11.82 25.21 24.45
N MET A 187 -11.59 23.93 24.16
CA MET A 187 -12.56 23.09 23.44
C MET A 187 -13.51 22.38 24.41
N THR A 188 -13.04 22.02 25.61
CA THR A 188 -13.90 21.50 26.69
C THR A 188 -14.91 22.54 27.20
N MET A 189 -14.59 23.84 27.18
CA MET A 189 -15.59 24.89 27.50
C MET A 189 -16.68 25.07 26.42
N LYS A 190 -16.46 24.60 25.18
CA LYS A 190 -17.46 24.67 24.10
C LYS A 190 -18.28 23.39 23.91
N LEU A 191 -17.82 22.25 24.43
CA LEU A 191 -18.60 21.00 24.37
C LEU A 191 -19.59 20.85 25.55
N PHE A 192 -19.50 21.72 26.56
CA PHE A 192 -20.38 21.73 27.74
C PHE A 192 -21.25 23.00 27.85
N MET A 193 -21.35 23.81 26.79
CA MET A 193 -22.36 24.88 26.66
C MET A 193 -23.29 24.61 25.48
#